data_AF-A0A7V3VY25-F1
#
_entry.id   AF-A0A7V3VY25-F1
#
_cell.length_a   1.000
_cell.length_b   1.000
_cell.length_c   1.000
_cell.angle_alpha   90.00
_cell.angle_beta   90.00
_cell.angle_gamma   90.00
#
_symmetry.space_group_name_H-M   'P 1'
#
loop_
_entity.id
_entity.type
_entity.pdbx_description
1 polymer ?
#
loop_
_entity_poly.entity_id
_entity_poly.type
_entity_poly.pdbx_seq_one_letter_code
_entity_poly.pdbx_strand_id
1 'polypeptide(L)' 'MTTKKRGFASMDAARQREIASKGGRAAHAKGTAHEFTPEEAREAGRKGGMAAHSRGTAHRFTSEEAREAGRKGGRKPRV' A
#
# COMPACT_ATOMS: atom_id res chain seq x y z
N MET A 1 -4.74 -30.11 -30.27
CA MET A 1 -4.05 -28.82 -30.13
C MET A 1 -3.88 -28.48 -28.66
N THR A 2 -2.68 -28.61 -28.09
CA THR A 2 -2.43 -28.24 -26.69
C THR A 2 -2.37 -26.72 -26.57
N THR A 3 -3.36 -26.12 -25.92
CA THR A 3 -3.36 -24.70 -25.58
C THR A 3 -2.25 -24.44 -24.57
N LYS A 4 -1.13 -23.86 -25.03
CA LYS A 4 -0.09 -23.33 -24.12
C LYS A 4 -0.77 -22.32 -23.18
N LYS A 5 -0.61 -22.51 -21.87
CA LYS A 5 -1.10 -21.58 -20.84
C LYS A 5 -0.44 -20.21 -21.09
N ARG A 6 -1.22 -19.25 -21.59
CA ARG A 6 -0.78 -17.89 -21.94
C ARG A 6 -1.51 -16.88 -21.06
N GLY A 7 -0.97 -15.66 -21.00
CA GLY A 7 -1.59 -14.55 -20.27
C GLY A 7 -1.10 -14.41 -18.83
N PHE A 8 -1.47 -13.28 -18.21
CA PHE A 8 -0.98 -12.84 -16.91
C PHE A 8 -1.20 -13.87 -15.79
N ALA A 9 -2.39 -14.49 -15.75
CA ALA A 9 -2.72 -15.52 -14.75
C ALA A 9 -1.91 -16.82 -14.91
N SER A 10 -1.34 -17.06 -16.10
CA SER A 10 -0.53 -18.25 -16.39
C SER A 10 0.96 -18.04 -16.10
N MET A 11 1.39 -16.83 -15.74
CA MET A 11 2.80 -16.50 -15.44
C MET A 11 3.18 -16.90 -14.01
N ASP A 12 4.48 -16.98 -13.73
CA ASP A 12 4.99 -17.16 -12.37
C ASP A 12 4.61 -16.01 -11.44
N ALA A 13 4.37 -16.30 -10.16
CA ALA A 13 3.93 -15.32 -9.17
C ALA A 13 4.91 -14.14 -9.01
N ALA A 14 6.22 -14.39 -9.11
CA ALA A 14 7.24 -13.35 -9.07
C ALA A 14 7.09 -12.38 -10.25
N ARG A 15 6.88 -12.91 -11.46
CA ARG A 15 6.69 -12.12 -12.67
C ARG A 15 5.37 -11.35 -12.66
N GLN A 16 4.29 -11.96 -12.15
CA GLN A 16 3.01 -11.27 -11.96
C GLN A 16 3.15 -10.07 -11.03
N ARG A 17 3.82 -10.25 -9.88
CA ARG A 17 4.08 -9.16 -8.92
C ARG A 17 4.90 -8.04 -9.54
N GLU A 18 5.93 -8.38 -10.30
CA GLU A 18 6.78 -7.38 -10.96
C GLU A 18 5.98 -6.54 -11.97
N ILE A 19 5.17 -7.21 -12.82
CA ILE A 19 4.32 -6.55 -13.80
C ILE A 19 3.25 -5.69 -13.11
N ALA A 20 2.58 -6.20 -12.07
CA ALA A 20 1.60 -5.43 -11.30
C ALA A 20 2.23 -4.20 -10.63
N SER A 21 3.43 -4.36 -10.04
CA SER A 21 4.20 -3.27 -9.43
C SER A 21 4.60 -2.21 -10.47
N LYS A 22 5.02 -2.62 -11.67
CA LYS A 22 5.30 -1.70 -12.79
C LYS A 22 4.04 -0.97 -13.25
N GLY A 23 2.92 -1.67 -13.38
CA GLY A 23 1.63 -1.09 -13.75
C GLY A 23 1.13 -0.02 -12.77
N GLY A 24 1.19 -0.31 -11.46
CA GLY A 24 0.81 0.66 -10.43
C GLY A 24 1.69 1.91 -10.45
N ARG A 25 3.01 1.75 -10.54
CA ARG A 25 3.95 2.89 -10.65
C ARG A 25 3.70 3.72 -11.90
N ALA A 26 3.44 3.06 -13.03
CA ALA A 26 3.11 3.76 -14.28
C ALA A 26 1.80 4.53 -14.18
N ALA A 27 0.78 3.99 -13.50
CA ALA A 27 -0.51 4.66 -13.31
C ALA A 27 -0.38 5.95 -12.48
N HIS A 28 0.41 5.91 -11.41
CA HIS A 28 0.76 7.11 -10.62
C HIS A 28 1.58 8.10 -11.44
N ALA A 29 2.63 7.63 -12.12
CA ALA A 29 3.47 8.51 -12.95
C ALA A 29 2.69 9.20 -14.08
N LYS A 30 1.65 8.56 -14.61
CA LYS A 30 0.77 9.11 -15.65
C LYS A 30 -0.38 9.97 -15.11
N GLY A 31 -0.53 10.09 -13.79
CA GLY A 31 -1.64 10.82 -13.17
C GLY A 31 -3.02 10.18 -13.38
N THR A 32 -3.05 8.91 -13.79
CA THR A 32 -4.30 8.13 -13.96
C THR A 32 -4.73 7.44 -12.67
N ALA A 33 -3.82 7.32 -11.71
CA ALA A 33 -4.14 6.82 -10.39
C ALA A 33 -4.89 7.88 -9.57
N HIS A 34 -5.69 7.42 -8.60
CA HIS A 34 -6.30 8.30 -7.62
C HIS A 34 -5.21 8.87 -6.71
N GLU A 35 -5.08 10.19 -6.74
CA GLU A 35 -4.22 10.95 -5.83
C GLU A 35 -5.04 11.32 -4.60
N PHE A 36 -4.58 10.91 -3.42
CA PHE A 36 -5.25 11.25 -2.17
C PHE A 36 -4.86 12.66 -1.75
N THR A 37 -5.85 13.47 -1.41
CA THR A 37 -5.59 14.67 -0.61
C THR A 37 -5.05 14.28 0.78
N PRO A 38 -4.29 15.15 1.46
CA PRO A 38 -3.81 14.88 2.81
C PRO A 38 -4.92 14.49 3.80
N GLU A 39 -6.10 15.09 3.65
CA GLU A 39 -7.30 14.82 4.44
C GLU A 39 -7.84 13.40 4.18
N GLU A 40 -7.99 13.03 2.90
CA GLU A 40 -8.45 11.70 2.51
C GLU A 40 -7.47 10.60 2.92
N ALA A 41 -6.16 10.83 2.76
CA ALA A 41 -5.13 9.90 3.21
C ALA A 41 -5.21 9.66 4.73
N ARG A 42 -5.45 10.72 5.51
CA ARG A 42 -5.61 10.63 6.97
C ARG A 42 -6.88 9.89 7.36
N GLU A 43 -7.99 10.14 6.68
CA GLU A 43 -9.25 9.44 6.94
C GLU A 43 -9.17 7.95 6.57
N ALA A 44 -8.60 7.63 5.40
CA ALA A 44 -8.37 6.27 4.96
C ALA A 44 -7.46 5.52 5.95
N GLY A 45 -6.38 6.16 6.41
CA GLY A 45 -5.49 5.62 7.44
C GLY A 45 -6.22 5.35 8.77
N ARG A 46 -7.03 6.31 9.24
CA ARG A 46 -7.84 6.16 10.46
C ARG A 46 -8.80 4.98 10.35
N LYS A 47 -9.54 4.89 9.25
CA LYS A 47 -10.51 3.81 8.99
C LYS A 47 -9.83 2.46 8.87
N GLY A 48 -8.69 2.40 8.18
CA GLY A 48 -7.88 1.19 8.06
C GLY A 48 -7.36 0.69 9.41
N GLY A 49 -6.85 1.60 10.26
CA GLY A 49 -6.42 1.28 11.61
C GLY A 49 -7.55 0.75 12.49
N MET A 50 -8.72 1.40 12.46
CA MET A 50 -9.92 0.94 13.18
C MET A 50 -10.36 -0.46 12.72
N ALA A 51 -10.35 -0.71 11.41
CA ALA A 51 -10.70 -2.02 10.86
C ALA A 51 -9.70 -3.10 11.27
N ALA A 52 -8.40 -2.81 11.27
CA ALA A 52 -7.36 -3.74 11.71
C ALA A 52 -7.49 -4.06 13.21
N HIS A 53 -7.78 -3.05 14.04
CA HIS A 53 -8.03 -3.26 15.47
C HIS A 53 -9.27 -4.12 15.71
N SER A 54 -10.35 -3.83 14.99
CA SER A 54 -11.60 -4.61 15.08
C SER A 54 -11.43 -6.07 14.66
N ARG A 55 -10.56 -6.33 13.67
CA ARG A 55 -10.25 -7.68 13.18
C ARG A 55 -9.18 -8.40 14.00
N GLY A 56 -8.60 -7.75 15.02
CA GLY A 56 -7.50 -8.32 15.81
C GLY A 56 -6.18 -8.49 15.05
N THR A 57 -6.09 -8.00 13.81
CA THR A 57 -4.88 -8.04 12.98
C THR A 57 -4.02 -6.79 13.12
N ALA A 58 -4.41 -5.86 13.99
CA ALA A 58 -3.63 -4.66 14.26
C ALA A 58 -2.28 -5.05 14.87
N HIS A 59 -1.22 -4.44 14.33
CA HIS A 59 0.09 -4.54 14.93
C HIS A 59 0.07 -3.86 16.30
N ARG A 60 0.42 -4.62 17.35
CA ARG A 60 0.53 -4.10 18.71
C ARG A 60 1.91 -3.49 18.88
N PHE A 61 2.00 -2.19 18.70
CA PHE A 61 3.23 -1.47 18.95
C PHE A 61 3.56 -1.51 20.45
N THR A 62 4.82 -1.79 20.79
CA THR A 62 5.38 -1.44 22.09
C THR A 62 5.46 0.08 22.24
N SER A 63 5.63 0.57 23.46
CA SER A 63 5.74 2.01 23.72
C SER A 63 6.92 2.67 22.99
N GLU A 64 8.01 1.92 22.77
CA GLU A 64 9.17 2.39 22.04
C GLU A 64 8.90 2.49 20.53
N GLU A 65 8.31 1.44 19.94
CA GLU A 65 7.97 1.41 18.51
C GLU A 65 6.89 2.43 18.14
N ALA A 66 5.90 2.64 19.01
CA ALA A 66 4.88 3.68 18.81
C ALA A 66 5.50 5.09 18.79
N ARG A 67 6.50 5.33 19.65
CA ARG A 67 7.23 6.60 19.72
C ARG A 67 8.09 6.82 18.48
N GLU A 68 8.74 5.78 17.97
CA GLU A 68 9.52 5.85 16.74
C GLU A 68 8.64 6.12 15.52
N ALA A 69 7.53 5.38 15.39
CA ALA A 69 6.55 5.57 14.31
C ALA A 69 5.96 6.99 14.34
N GLY A 70 5.59 7.50 15.52
CA GLY A 70 5.12 8.88 15.69
C GLY A 70 6.17 9.92 15.31
N ARG A 71 7.44 9.71 15.65
CA ARG A 71 8.55 10.60 15.27
C ARG A 71 8.79 10.62 13.76
N LYS A 72 8.62 9.48 13.08
CA LYS A 72 8.75 9.37 11.62
C LYS A 72 7.56 9.98 10.88
N GLY A 73 6.33 9.74 11.37
CA GLY A 73 5.10 10.29 10.78
C GLY A 73 4.87 11.78 11.07
N GLY A 74 5.37 12.29 12.19
CA GLY A 74 5.21 13.69 12.60
C GLY A 74 6.29 14.64 12.06
N ARG A 75 7.34 14.13 11.41
CA ARG A 75 8.31 14.98 10.71
C ARG A 75 7.63 15.59 9.49
N LYS A 76 7.10 16.81 9.64
CA LYS A 76 6.88 17.67 8.48
C LYS A 76 8.22 17.80 7.75
N PRO A 77 8.27 17.65 6.41
CA PRO A 77 9.46 18.05 5.67
C PRO A 77 9.75 19.51 6.04
N ARG A 78 10.92 19.76 6.61
CA ARG A 78 11.45 21.10 6.77
C ARG A 78 11.64 21.63 5.35
N VAL A 79 10.71 22.47 4.89
CA VAL A 79 10.97 23.46 3.84
C VAL A 79 11.71 24.63 4.45
#